data_AF-A0A2M9Q1S9-F1
#
_entry.id   AF-A0A2M9Q1S9-F1
#
_cell.length_a   1.000
_cell.length_b   1.000
_cell.length_c   1.000
_cell.angle_alpha   90.00
_cell.angle_beta   90.00
_cell.angle_gamma   90.00
#
_symmetry.space_group_name_H-M   'P 1'
#
loop_
_entity.id
_entity.type
_entity.pdbx_description
1 polymer ?
#
loop_
_entity_poly.entity_id
_entity_poly.type
_entity_poly.pdbx_seq_one_letter_code
_entity_poly.pdbx_strand_id
1 'polypeptide(L)'
;MTTRIGHVEEKINELKKQTDFYVHEIKKTVEGLIIPDSVNIISYFTSSFNISYNPDEESLCLGSYHIRNIGNQPITNPYLCIKMPEDSPFSFSGRYVYEHFAPKLKGNSSWERINDQSSKEEFWLRPIGKSMLEPNETLSFPNFQIKWGHSFSYSGSIMGFTYCDQLKDGVVVLNPINLNGISHTQEDENE
;
A
#
# COMPACT_ATOMS: atom_id res chain seq x y z
N MET A 1 9.40 54.41 -31.06
CA MET A 1 9.43 53.35 -30.02
C MET A 1 8.05 53.10 -29.41
N THR A 2 7.26 54.14 -29.14
CA THR A 2 5.93 54.08 -28.50
C THR A 2 4.90 53.21 -29.24
N THR A 3 4.90 53.23 -30.57
CA THR A 3 3.96 52.44 -31.41
C THR A 3 4.18 50.93 -31.34
N ARG A 4 5.43 50.51 -31.10
CA ARG A 4 5.81 49.09 -31.03
C ARG A 4 5.42 48.47 -29.69
N ILE A 5 5.42 49.28 -28.63
CA ILE A 5 4.99 48.88 -27.28
C ILE A 5 3.47 48.70 -27.26
N GLY A 6 2.70 49.64 -27.81
CA GLY A 6 1.24 49.52 -27.89
C GLY A 6 0.75 48.30 -28.68
N HIS A 7 1.40 47.97 -29.80
CA HIS A 7 1.07 46.77 -30.58
C HIS A 7 1.38 45.46 -29.82
N VAL A 8 2.43 45.44 -28.99
CA VAL A 8 2.74 44.29 -28.13
C VAL A 8 1.71 44.14 -27.02
N GLU A 9 1.29 45.25 -26.40
CA GLU A 9 0.25 45.26 -25.36
C GLU A 9 -1.11 44.79 -25.90
N GLU A 10 -1.49 45.22 -27.11
CA GLU A 10 -2.70 44.74 -27.79
C GLU A 10 -2.62 43.23 -28.03
N LYS A 11 -1.47 42.72 -28.52
CA LYS A 11 -1.30 41.29 -28.76
C LYS A 11 -1.35 40.47 -27.48
N ILE A 12 -0.77 40.97 -26.39
CA ILE A 12 -0.86 40.33 -25.06
C ILE A 12 -2.32 40.25 -24.61
N ASN A 13 -3.08 41.34 -24.75
CA ASN A 13 -4.50 41.36 -24.37
C ASN A 13 -5.35 40.42 -25.22
N GLU A 14 -5.08 40.33 -26.53
CA GLU A 14 -5.76 39.40 -27.42
C GLU A 14 -5.48 37.94 -27.02
N LEU A 15 -4.22 37.59 -26.78
CA LEU A 15 -3.81 36.25 -26.33
C LEU A 15 -4.42 35.91 -24.97
N LYS A 16 -4.52 36.88 -24.06
CA LYS A 16 -5.15 36.69 -22.75
C LYS A 16 -6.64 36.36 -22.90
N LYS A 17 -7.38 37.11 -23.73
CA LYS A 17 -8.79 36.82 -24.02
C LYS A 17 -8.99 35.45 -24.65
N GLN A 18 -8.12 35.06 -25.59
CA GLN A 18 -8.16 33.72 -26.19
C GLN A 18 -7.90 32.63 -25.15
N THR A 19 -6.92 32.83 -24.27
CA THR A 19 -6.60 31.89 -23.19
C THR A 19 -7.79 31.73 -22.24
N ASP A 20 -8.39 32.84 -21.82
CA ASP A 20 -9.55 32.84 -20.94
C ASP A 20 -10.75 32.11 -21.59
N PHE A 21 -10.98 32.33 -22.89
CA PHE A 21 -12.00 31.62 -23.66
C PHE A 21 -11.72 30.11 -23.71
N TYR A 22 -10.51 29.69 -24.05
CA TYR A 22 -10.17 28.26 -24.12
C TYR A 22 -10.27 27.59 -22.75
N VAL A 23 -9.80 28.23 -21.69
CA VAL A 23 -9.94 27.71 -20.32
C VAL A 23 -11.40 27.57 -19.93
N HIS A 24 -12.26 28.52 -20.32
CA HIS A 24 -13.69 28.45 -20.07
C HIS A 24 -14.34 27.27 -20.81
N GLU A 25 -14.07 27.10 -22.10
CA GLU A 25 -14.63 26.00 -22.89
C GLU A 25 -14.14 24.63 -22.38
N ILE A 26 -12.87 24.52 -21.96
CA ILE A 26 -12.34 23.31 -21.33
C ILE A 26 -13.12 23.00 -20.05
N LYS A 27 -13.30 23.97 -19.14
CA LYS A 27 -14.05 23.78 -17.89
C LYS A 27 -15.48 23.34 -18.16
N LYS A 28 -16.18 24.03 -19.05
CA LYS A 28 -17.56 23.69 -19.43
C LYS A 28 -17.66 22.27 -20.00
N THR A 29 -16.71 21.88 -20.84
CA THR A 29 -16.65 20.54 -21.41
C THR A 29 -16.42 19.50 -20.30
N VAL A 30 -15.49 19.76 -19.38
CA VAL A 30 -15.19 18.87 -18.25
C VAL A 30 -16.39 18.75 -17.29
N GLU A 31 -17.07 19.84 -16.98
CA GLU A 31 -18.28 19.85 -16.14
C GLU A 31 -19.45 19.08 -16.78
N GLY A 32 -19.49 19.03 -18.12
CA GLY A 32 -20.48 18.25 -18.87
C GLY A 32 -20.16 16.75 -18.97
N LEU A 33 -18.98 16.30 -18.53
CA LEU A 33 -18.63 14.88 -18.53
C LEU A 33 -19.34 14.18 -17.37
N ILE A 34 -20.16 13.19 -17.71
CA ILE A 34 -20.68 12.24 -16.73
C ILE A 34 -19.60 11.18 -16.54
N ILE A 35 -18.82 11.30 -15.47
CA ILE A 35 -17.83 10.30 -15.09
C ILE A 35 -18.56 9.29 -14.19
N PRO A 36 -18.69 8.01 -14.58
CA PRO A 36 -19.32 7.01 -13.73
C PRO A 36 -18.58 6.89 -12.40
N ASP A 37 -19.34 6.66 -11.34
CA ASP A 37 -18.77 6.31 -10.05
C ASP A 37 -17.94 5.03 -10.19
N SER A 38 -16.69 5.11 -9.76
CA SER A 38 -15.71 4.06 -9.85
C SER A 38 -15.04 3.93 -8.49
N VAL A 39 -15.27 2.79 -7.85
CA VAL A 39 -14.52 2.37 -6.69
C VAL A 39 -13.39 1.49 -7.18
N ASN A 40 -12.17 1.97 -7.00
CA ASN A 40 -10.98 1.22 -7.41
C ASN A 40 -9.84 1.47 -6.43
N ILE A 41 -9.20 0.41 -5.99
CA ILE A 41 -8.09 0.45 -5.05
C ILE A 41 -6.92 -0.33 -5.60
N ILE A 42 -5.72 0.15 -5.31
CA ILE A 42 -4.51 -0.63 -5.49
C ILE A 42 -3.87 -0.86 -4.14
N SER A 43 -3.36 -2.07 -3.96
CA SER A 43 -2.58 -2.43 -2.78
C SER A 43 -1.21 -2.93 -3.19
N TYR A 44 -0.17 -2.51 -2.48
CA TYR A 44 1.20 -2.91 -2.80
C TYR A 44 2.08 -2.92 -1.55
N PHE A 45 3.11 -3.76 -1.57
CA PHE A 45 4.19 -3.74 -0.61
C PHE A 45 5.32 -2.82 -1.05
N THR A 46 5.97 -2.16 -0.10
CA THR A 46 7.35 -1.71 -0.24
C THR A 46 8.20 -2.51 0.74
N SER A 47 9.40 -2.94 0.34
CA SER A 47 10.23 -3.79 1.19
C SER A 47 11.71 -3.57 0.95
N SER A 48 12.50 -3.73 2.00
CA SER A 48 13.95 -3.87 1.97
C SER A 48 14.36 -5.17 2.65
N PHE A 49 15.48 -5.72 2.21
CA PHE A 49 15.96 -7.03 2.65
C PHE A 49 17.38 -6.92 3.21
N ASN A 50 17.60 -7.56 4.34
CA ASN A 50 18.90 -7.90 4.86
C ASN A 50 18.97 -9.43 4.88
N ILE A 51 19.74 -10.00 3.96
CA ILE A 51 19.84 -11.45 3.77
C ILE A 51 21.19 -11.88 4.32
N SER A 52 21.18 -12.73 5.34
CA SER A 52 22.38 -13.43 5.77
C SER A 52 22.51 -14.76 5.03
N TYR A 53 23.72 -15.30 4.96
CA TYR A 53 23.99 -16.66 4.50
C TYR A 53 24.61 -17.51 5.62
N ASN A 54 24.81 -16.91 6.79
CA ASN A 54 25.29 -17.60 7.97
C ASN A 54 24.11 -18.37 8.60
N PRO A 55 24.21 -19.70 8.82
CA PRO A 55 23.17 -20.48 9.48
C PRO A 55 22.79 -19.98 10.88
N ASP A 56 23.70 -19.29 11.57
CA ASP A 56 23.50 -18.75 12.91
C ASP A 56 22.83 -17.35 12.93
N GLU A 57 22.61 -16.74 11.76
CA GLU A 57 21.99 -15.42 11.62
C GLU A 57 20.62 -15.51 10.94
N GLU A 58 19.70 -14.64 11.36
CA GLU A 58 18.40 -14.51 10.72
C GLU A 58 18.47 -13.51 9.56
N SER A 59 17.81 -13.85 8.46
CA SER A 59 17.44 -12.87 7.44
C SER A 59 16.22 -12.05 7.89
N LEU A 60 16.15 -10.82 7.38
CA LEU A 60 15.12 -9.83 7.72
C LEU A 60 14.58 -9.15 6.47
N CYS A 61 13.26 -9.10 6.35
CA CYS A 61 12.54 -8.22 5.44
C CYS A 61 11.84 -7.15 6.26
N LEU A 62 12.16 -5.88 6.01
CA LEU A 62 11.41 -4.75 6.54
C LEU A 62 10.46 -4.26 5.47
N GLY A 63 9.15 -4.32 5.74
CA GLY A 63 8.11 -4.01 4.78
C GLY A 63 7.09 -2.99 5.25
N SER A 64 6.37 -2.41 4.30
CA SER A 64 5.17 -1.60 4.53
C SER A 64 4.09 -2.01 3.55
N TYR A 65 2.84 -2.05 4.00
CA TYR A 65 1.67 -2.29 3.17
C TYR A 65 1.01 -0.95 2.84
N HIS A 66 0.69 -0.71 1.58
CA HIS A 66 0.01 0.50 1.13
C HIS A 66 -1.32 0.17 0.47
N ILE A 67 -2.36 0.92 0.82
CA ILE A 67 -3.68 0.94 0.19
C ILE A 67 -3.86 2.31 -0.42
N ARG A 68 -4.09 2.40 -1.73
CA ARG A 68 -4.36 3.67 -2.40
C ARG A 68 -5.71 3.62 -3.11
N ASN A 69 -6.54 4.62 -2.84
CA ASN A 69 -7.77 4.83 -3.57
C ASN A 69 -7.44 5.50 -4.91
N ILE A 70 -7.64 4.77 -6.00
CA ILE A 70 -7.45 5.27 -7.38
C ILE A 70 -8.79 5.48 -8.10
N GLY A 71 -9.91 5.24 -7.40
CA GLY A 71 -11.25 5.56 -7.85
C GLY A 71 -11.56 7.05 -7.70
N ASN A 72 -12.78 7.40 -8.06
CA ASN A 72 -13.34 8.76 -7.90
C ASN A 72 -14.33 8.86 -6.73
N GLN A 73 -14.55 7.76 -6.00
CA GLN A 73 -15.39 7.70 -4.80
C GLN A 73 -14.58 7.36 -3.56
N PRO A 74 -14.93 7.88 -2.37
CA PRO A 74 -14.29 7.49 -1.12
C PRO A 74 -14.63 6.03 -0.80
N ILE A 75 -13.69 5.33 -0.16
CA ILE A 75 -13.93 3.98 0.39
C ILE A 75 -14.07 4.05 1.90
N THR A 76 -14.88 3.16 2.46
CA THR A 76 -15.19 3.15 3.89
C THR A 76 -14.77 1.85 4.56
N ASN A 77 -14.35 1.98 5.81
CA ASN A 77 -13.88 0.93 6.69
C ASN A 77 -12.81 0.02 6.03
N PRO A 78 -11.71 0.58 5.50
CA PRO A 78 -10.68 -0.25 4.90
C PRO A 78 -9.97 -1.09 5.97
N TYR A 79 -9.74 -2.36 5.69
CA TYR A 79 -8.90 -3.24 6.51
C TYR A 79 -8.09 -4.16 5.60
N LEU A 80 -7.01 -4.72 6.14
CA LEU A 80 -6.10 -5.56 5.38
C LEU A 80 -5.89 -6.92 6.04
N CYS A 81 -5.52 -7.90 5.23
CA CYS A 81 -5.00 -9.19 5.67
C CYS A 81 -3.62 -9.39 5.04
N ILE A 82 -2.62 -9.62 5.88
CA ILE A 82 -1.32 -10.16 5.44
C ILE A 82 -1.36 -11.66 5.70
N LYS A 83 -1.20 -12.46 4.65
CA LYS A 83 -1.17 -13.92 4.73
C LYS A 83 0.26 -14.44 4.53
N MET A 84 0.78 -15.09 5.55
CA MET A 84 2.03 -15.83 5.54
C MET A 84 1.79 -17.22 4.94
N PRO A 85 2.79 -17.82 4.28
CA PRO A 85 2.68 -19.18 3.79
C PRO A 85 2.61 -20.17 4.97
N GLU A 86 1.75 -21.18 4.83
CA GLU A 86 1.52 -22.24 5.80
C GLU A 86 2.82 -23.02 6.07
N ASP A 87 3.01 -23.46 7.31
CA ASP A 87 4.17 -24.26 7.76
C ASP A 87 5.55 -23.68 7.37
N SER A 88 5.64 -22.36 7.19
CA SER A 88 6.87 -21.68 6.76
C SER A 88 7.75 -21.24 7.95
N PRO A 89 9.08 -21.09 7.74
CA PRO A 89 9.97 -20.58 8.78
C PRO A 89 9.87 -19.06 8.98
N PHE A 90 8.89 -18.40 8.36
CA PHE A 90 8.74 -16.95 8.41
C PHE A 90 8.02 -16.52 9.69
N SER A 91 8.63 -15.60 10.43
CA SER A 91 8.06 -14.96 11.60
C SER A 91 7.68 -13.52 11.28
N PHE A 92 6.40 -13.19 11.39
CA PHE A 92 5.88 -11.85 11.16
C PHE A 92 5.78 -11.06 12.47
N SER A 93 6.15 -9.78 12.41
CA SER A 93 5.93 -8.83 13.51
C SER A 93 5.65 -7.43 12.96
N GLY A 94 4.95 -6.60 13.73
CA GLY A 94 4.64 -5.24 13.33
C GLY A 94 4.05 -4.42 14.47
N ARG A 95 3.84 -3.12 14.24
CA ARG A 95 3.30 -2.22 15.25
C ARG A 95 1.77 -2.15 15.13
N TYR A 96 1.08 -2.99 15.88
CA TYR A 96 -0.37 -2.97 16.03
C TYR A 96 -0.75 -3.24 17.49
N VAL A 97 -2.00 -2.98 17.83
CA VAL A 97 -2.59 -3.28 19.15
C VAL A 97 -3.77 -4.23 19.02
N TYR A 98 -4.27 -4.67 20.16
CA TYR A 98 -5.47 -5.49 20.24
C TYR A 98 -6.67 -4.66 20.70
N GLU A 99 -7.87 -5.16 20.42
CA GLU A 99 -9.14 -4.45 20.66
C GLU A 99 -9.28 -3.87 22.07
N HIS A 100 -8.83 -4.59 23.09
CA HIS A 100 -8.88 -4.14 24.48
C HIS A 100 -7.93 -2.95 24.79
N PHE A 101 -6.94 -2.68 23.94
CA PHE A 101 -6.02 -1.55 24.07
C PHE A 101 -6.29 -0.41 23.08
N ALA A 102 -7.08 -0.65 22.03
CA ALA A 102 -7.39 0.34 20.99
C ALA A 102 -8.02 1.66 21.50
N PRO A 103 -8.93 1.68 22.50
CA PRO A 103 -9.56 2.92 22.97
C PRO A 103 -8.61 3.95 23.57
N LYS A 104 -7.41 3.54 23.98
CA LYS A 104 -6.40 4.41 24.63
C LYS A 104 -5.44 5.07 23.63
N LEU A 105 -5.49 4.70 22.36
CA LEU A 105 -4.55 5.16 21.34
C LEU A 105 -5.20 6.18 20.41
N LYS A 106 -5.03 7.46 20.76
CA LYS A 106 -5.33 8.59 19.88
C LYS A 106 -4.05 9.03 19.16
N GLY A 107 -3.75 8.39 18.04
CA GLY A 107 -2.59 8.76 17.21
C GLY A 107 -2.84 8.43 15.75
N ASN A 108 -2.52 9.39 14.88
CA ASN A 108 -2.56 9.20 13.43
C ASN A 108 -1.61 8.04 13.06
N SER A 109 -2.13 6.98 12.42
CA SER A 109 -1.39 5.78 11.96
C SER A 109 -1.22 4.65 12.99
N SER A 110 -2.16 4.46 13.92
CA SER A 110 -2.22 3.24 14.73
C SER A 110 -3.05 2.16 14.03
N TRP A 111 -2.66 0.89 14.21
CA TRP A 111 -3.35 -0.27 13.63
C TRP A 111 -3.80 -1.23 14.72
N GLU A 112 -4.92 -1.88 14.50
CA GLU A 112 -5.52 -2.85 15.41
C GLU A 112 -5.63 -4.21 14.73
N ARG A 113 -5.19 -5.26 15.42
CA ARG A 113 -5.38 -6.64 15.01
C ARG A 113 -6.75 -7.14 15.46
N ILE A 114 -7.55 -7.61 14.50
CA ILE A 114 -8.97 -7.98 14.70
C ILE A 114 -9.22 -9.48 14.67
N ASN A 115 -8.21 -10.29 14.35
CA ASN A 115 -8.30 -11.74 14.42
C ASN A 115 -7.58 -12.31 15.65
N ASP A 116 -7.72 -13.61 15.85
CA ASP A 116 -7.10 -14.33 16.97
C ASP A 116 -5.58 -14.11 17.03
N GLN A 117 -5.08 -13.85 18.24
CA GLN A 117 -3.66 -13.73 18.55
C GLN A 117 -2.87 -14.99 18.23
N SER A 118 -3.53 -16.16 18.33
CA SER A 118 -2.92 -17.46 18.06
C SER A 118 -2.63 -17.70 16.57
N SER A 119 -3.31 -16.97 15.68
CA SER A 119 -3.09 -17.12 14.23
C SER A 119 -1.68 -16.65 13.87
N LYS A 120 -0.92 -17.52 13.22
CA LYS A 120 0.44 -17.21 12.74
C LYS A 120 0.47 -16.95 11.23
N GLU A 121 -0.57 -17.36 10.53
CA GLU A 121 -0.64 -17.34 9.08
C GLU A 121 -1.38 -16.10 8.58
N GLU A 122 -2.34 -15.59 9.34
CA GLU A 122 -3.15 -14.45 8.91
C GLU A 122 -3.12 -13.33 9.93
N PHE A 123 -2.83 -12.12 9.44
CA PHE A 123 -2.80 -10.90 10.22
C PHE A 123 -3.83 -9.94 9.67
N TRP A 124 -5.01 -9.95 10.29
CA TRP A 124 -6.12 -9.07 9.94
C TRP A 124 -5.98 -7.77 10.72
N LEU A 125 -5.73 -6.67 10.03
CA LEU A 125 -5.42 -5.37 10.62
C LEU A 125 -6.39 -4.30 10.11
N ARG A 126 -6.93 -3.48 11.02
CA ARG A 126 -7.72 -2.28 10.69
C ARG A 126 -7.03 -1.01 11.19
N PRO A 127 -7.11 0.11 10.47
CA PRO A 127 -6.62 1.39 10.94
C PRO A 127 -7.48 1.92 12.09
N ILE A 128 -6.85 2.52 13.10
CA ILE A 128 -7.53 3.19 14.21
C ILE A 128 -7.73 4.66 13.84
N GLY A 129 -8.97 5.14 13.97
CA GLY A 129 -9.31 6.56 13.77
C GLY A 129 -9.38 7.01 12.31
N LYS A 130 -9.21 6.09 11.34
CA LYS A 130 -9.35 6.38 9.91
C LYS A 130 -10.28 5.37 9.25
N SER A 131 -11.56 5.67 9.26
CA SER A 131 -12.63 4.84 8.68
C SER A 131 -12.97 5.19 7.23
N MET A 132 -12.32 6.20 6.65
CA MET A 132 -12.56 6.63 5.28
C MET A 132 -11.24 6.94 4.59
N LEU A 133 -11.16 6.62 3.30
CA LEU A 133 -10.00 6.93 2.44
C LEU A 133 -10.50 7.63 1.17
N GLU A 134 -10.17 8.92 1.05
CA GLU A 134 -10.60 9.78 -0.05
C GLU A 134 -9.94 9.39 -1.38
N PRO A 135 -10.51 9.80 -2.54
CA PRO A 135 -9.86 9.64 -3.83
C PRO A 135 -8.42 10.18 -3.83
N ASN A 136 -7.50 9.42 -4.41
CA ASN A 136 -6.05 9.67 -4.45
C ASN A 136 -5.33 9.62 -3.10
N GLU A 137 -6.02 9.33 -2.00
CA GLU A 137 -5.41 9.18 -0.69
C GLU A 137 -4.74 7.79 -0.54
N THR A 138 -3.69 7.74 0.27
CA THR A 138 -2.99 6.49 0.62
C THR A 138 -3.05 6.24 2.13
N LEU A 139 -3.42 5.03 2.52
CA LEU A 139 -3.32 4.50 3.87
C LEU A 139 -2.19 3.48 3.91
N SER A 140 -1.34 3.54 4.94
CA SER A 140 -0.18 2.64 5.04
C SER A 140 -0.09 1.97 6.40
N PHE A 141 0.24 0.69 6.41
CA PHE A 141 0.71 -0.05 7.58
C PHE A 141 2.25 -0.16 7.49
N PRO A 142 2.99 0.68 8.23
CA PRO A 142 4.43 0.81 8.03
C PRO A 142 5.23 -0.15 8.92
N ASN A 143 6.44 -0.45 8.45
CA ASN A 143 7.53 -1.06 9.23
C ASN A 143 7.18 -2.40 9.90
N PHE A 144 6.48 -3.29 9.20
CA PHE A 144 6.42 -4.68 9.61
C PHE A 144 7.74 -5.38 9.29
N GLN A 145 8.02 -6.46 10.02
CA GLN A 145 9.19 -7.28 9.85
C GLN A 145 8.79 -8.72 9.58
N ILE A 146 9.46 -9.34 8.62
CA ILE A 146 9.44 -10.79 8.41
C ILE A 146 10.85 -11.30 8.64
N LYS A 147 11.02 -12.29 9.52
CA LYS A 147 12.30 -12.90 9.85
C LYS A 147 12.30 -14.38 9.52
N TRP A 148 13.44 -14.92 9.10
CA TRP A 148 13.61 -16.35 8.87
C TRP A 148 15.06 -16.78 9.01
N GLY A 149 15.27 -18.04 9.40
CA GLY A 149 16.58 -18.68 9.45
C GLY A 149 16.91 -19.44 8.17
N HIS A 150 18.16 -19.89 8.06
CA HIS A 150 18.70 -20.62 6.90
C HIS A 150 18.85 -22.12 7.12
N SER A 151 18.39 -22.63 8.27
CA SER A 151 18.58 -24.04 8.66
C SER A 151 17.82 -25.04 7.79
N PHE A 152 16.79 -24.58 7.05
CA PHE A 152 15.98 -25.41 6.16
C PHE A 152 15.76 -24.70 4.84
N SER A 153 15.54 -25.47 3.78
CA SER A 153 15.05 -24.92 2.52
C SER A 153 13.65 -24.31 2.72
N TYR A 154 13.43 -23.14 2.15
CA TYR A 154 12.17 -22.42 2.26
C TYR A 154 11.73 -21.89 0.90
N SER A 155 10.43 -21.88 0.68
CA SER A 155 9.80 -21.23 -0.45
C SER A 155 8.42 -20.76 -0.03
N GLY A 156 8.10 -19.51 -0.29
CA GLY A 156 6.79 -19.00 0.05
C GLY A 156 6.54 -17.59 -0.46
N SER A 157 5.25 -17.29 -0.63
CA SER A 157 4.76 -15.98 -1.03
C SER A 157 3.96 -15.37 0.12
N ILE A 158 4.38 -14.20 0.58
CA ILE A 158 3.61 -13.38 1.50
C ILE A 158 2.60 -12.58 0.68
N MET A 159 1.33 -12.89 0.90
CA MET A 159 0.21 -12.29 0.20
C MET A 159 -0.41 -11.17 1.01
N GLY A 160 -0.99 -10.22 0.31
CA GLY A 160 -1.70 -9.09 0.87
C GLY A 160 -3.10 -8.98 0.27
N PHE A 161 -4.10 -8.72 1.11
CA PHE A 161 -5.48 -8.49 0.69
C PHE A 161 -6.01 -7.24 1.36
N THR A 162 -6.78 -6.44 0.62
CA THR A 162 -7.49 -5.28 1.16
C THR A 162 -8.97 -5.39 0.94
N TYR A 163 -9.72 -5.08 1.98
CA TYR A 163 -11.17 -5.13 2.01
C TYR A 163 -11.71 -3.77 2.43
N CYS A 164 -12.90 -3.44 1.95
CA CYS A 164 -13.69 -2.29 2.38
C CYS A 164 -15.17 -2.60 2.16
N ASP A 165 -16.07 -1.71 2.59
CA ASP A 165 -17.52 -1.93 2.45
C ASP A 165 -17.95 -2.12 0.99
N GLN A 166 -17.25 -1.44 0.07
CA GLN A 166 -17.52 -1.46 -1.37
C GLN A 166 -16.90 -2.67 -2.09
N LEU A 167 -15.81 -3.25 -1.55
CA LEU A 167 -15.05 -4.35 -2.16
C LEU A 167 -14.91 -5.49 -1.15
N LYS A 168 -15.95 -6.33 -1.06
CA LYS A 168 -16.04 -7.42 -0.07
C LYS A 168 -15.26 -8.66 -0.45
N ASP A 169 -15.02 -8.89 -1.74
CA ASP A 169 -14.27 -10.04 -2.23
C ASP A 169 -12.75 -9.92 -1.98
N GLY A 170 -12.31 -8.73 -1.55
CA GLY A 170 -10.91 -8.43 -1.31
C GLY A 170 -10.14 -8.11 -2.60
N VAL A 171 -9.20 -7.18 -2.51
CA VAL A 171 -8.28 -6.84 -3.59
C VAL A 171 -6.90 -7.32 -3.20
N VAL A 172 -6.34 -8.18 -4.04
CA VAL A 172 -4.99 -8.72 -3.86
C VAL A 172 -3.93 -7.64 -4.09
N VAL A 173 -2.84 -7.75 -3.35
CA VAL A 173 -1.64 -6.93 -3.53
C VAL A 173 -1.05 -7.13 -4.94
N LEU A 174 -0.55 -6.05 -5.54
CA LEU A 174 0.06 -6.08 -6.88
C LEU A 174 1.41 -6.80 -6.92
N ASN A 175 2.14 -6.79 -5.80
CA ASN A 175 3.50 -7.32 -5.72
C ASN A 175 3.69 -8.15 -4.43
N PRO A 176 3.25 -9.42 -4.41
CA PRO A 176 3.53 -10.33 -3.31
C PRO A 176 5.04 -10.42 -3.02
N ILE A 177 5.42 -10.57 -1.75
CA ILE A 177 6.83 -10.76 -1.38
C ILE A 177 7.12 -12.26 -1.48
N ASN A 178 7.98 -12.64 -2.43
CA ASN A 178 8.40 -14.02 -2.63
C ASN A 178 9.77 -14.26 -1.99
N LEU A 179 9.86 -15.22 -1.08
CA LEU A 179 11.08 -15.59 -0.38
C LEU A 179 11.39 -17.06 -0.64
N ASN A 180 12.58 -17.32 -1.20
CA ASN A 180 13.04 -18.66 -1.52
C ASN A 180 14.51 -18.82 -1.12
N GLY A 181 14.86 -19.99 -0.61
CA GLY A 181 16.23 -20.34 -0.25
C GLY A 181 16.40 -21.86 -0.19
N ILE A 182 17.55 -22.34 -0.64
CA ILE A 182 17.91 -23.75 -0.60
C ILE A 182 19.00 -23.90 0.46
N SER A 183 18.80 -24.83 1.40
CA SER A 183 19.83 -25.26 2.32
C SER A 183 20.73 -26.27 1.60
N HIS A 184 22.00 -25.94 1.38
CA HIS A 184 22.98 -26.94 0.97
C HIS A 184 23.33 -27.80 2.19
N THR A 185 22.71 -28.96 2.32
CA THR A 185 23.24 -30.02 3.17
C THR A 185 24.62 -30.37 2.62
N GLN A 186 25.67 -30.25 3.43
CA GLN A 186 26.98 -30.82 3.12
C GLN A 186 26.84 -32.34 2.97
N GLU A 187 26.56 -32.83 1.76
CA GLU A 187 26.73 -34.24 1.39
C GLU A 187 27.92 -34.46 0.43
N ASP A 188 28.63 -33.40 0.01
CA ASP A 188 29.73 -33.46 -0.97
C ASP A 188 31.15 -33.29 -0.37
N GLU A 189 31.42 -33.78 0.85
CA GLU A 189 32.79 -33.84 1.40
C GLU A 189 33.25 -35.25 1.80
N ASN A 190 32.69 -36.30 1.18
CA ASN A 190 33.24 -37.66 1.29
C ASN A 190 33.31 -38.35 -0.09
N GLU A 191 34.22 -37.90 -0.96
CA GLU A 191 34.91 -38.75 -1.95
C GLU A 191 36.41 -38.47 -1.94
#